data_AF-U5SBY3-F1
#
_entry.id   AF-U5SBY3-F1
#
_cell.length_a   1.000
_cell.length_b   1.000
_cell.length_c   1.000
_cell.angle_alpha   90.00
_cell.angle_beta   90.00
_cell.angle_gamma   90.00
#
_symmetry.space_group_name_H-M   'P 1'
#
loop_
_entity.id
_entity.type
_entity.pdbx_description
1 polymer ?
#
loop_
_entity_poly.entity_id
_entity_poly.type
_entity_poly.pdbx_seq_one_letter_code
_entity_poly.pdbx_strand_id
1 'polypeptide(L)' 'MKMVLEEIEGDLARFIPDEGASFHVKKSLLPEKYQIGEVYEVTISEGQVSMIEPLKEETQERLAKMRQKRKKLLNKRKK' A
#
# COMPACT_ATOMS: atom_id res chain seq x y z
N MET A 1 1.94 10.31 4.53
CA MET A 1 2.48 9.78 3.27
C MET A 1 1.65 8.59 2.83
N LYS A 2 1.29 8.47 1.54
CA LYS A 2 0.55 7.32 1.00
C LYS A 2 1.49 6.17 0.63
N MET A 3 1.20 4.97 1.13
CA MET A 3 2.07 3.81 0.96
C MET A 3 1.27 2.52 0.85
N VAL A 4 1.74 1.56 0.07
CA VAL A 4 1.14 0.22 -0.05
C VAL A 4 1.75 -0.70 1.00
N LEU A 5 0.92 -1.44 1.73
CA LEU A 5 1.38 -2.55 2.56
C LEU A 5 1.74 -3.73 1.66
N GLU A 6 3.03 -4.00 1.44
CA GLU A 6 3.48 -5.06 0.52
C GLU A 6 3.52 -6.43 1.21
N GLU A 7 4.06 -6.48 2.43
CA GLU A 7 4.38 -7.74 3.09
C GLU A 7 4.37 -7.58 4.62
N ILE A 8 4.16 -8.70 5.32
CA ILE A 8 4.40 -8.80 6.76
C ILE A 8 5.36 -9.97 7.00
N GLU A 9 6.54 -9.66 7.52
CA GLU A 9 7.57 -10.62 7.89
C GLU A 9 7.77 -10.59 9.42
N GLY A 10 7.25 -11.62 10.10
CA GLY A 10 7.26 -11.68 11.56
C GLY A 10 6.49 -10.52 12.20
N ASP A 11 7.24 -9.64 12.89
CA ASP A 11 6.71 -8.45 13.58
C ASP A 11 6.90 -7.14 12.78
N LEU A 12 7.40 -7.23 11.55
CA LEU A 12 7.60 -6.07 10.68
C LEU A 12 6.64 -6.10 9.50
N ALA A 13 6.02 -4.95 9.25
CA ALA A 13 5.21 -4.66 8.08
C ALA A 13 6.02 -3.80 7.11
N ARG A 14 6.11 -4.23 5.86
CA ARG A 14 6.84 -3.53 4.81
C ARG A 14 5.89 -2.64 4.01
N PHE A 15 6.16 -1.34 4.03
CA PHE A 15 5.43 -0.34 3.28
C PHE A 15 6.25 0.17 2.11
N ILE A 16 5.62 0.27 0.95
CA ILE A 16 6.21 0.83 -0.26
C ILE A 16 5.53 2.16 -0.59
N PRO A 17 6.24 3.29 -0.59
CA PRO A 17 5.70 4.54 -1.10
C PRO A 17 5.60 4.50 -2.62
N ASP A 18 4.80 5.39 -3.21
CA ASP A 18 4.75 5.53 -4.67
C ASP A 18 6.12 5.88 -5.28
N GLU A 19 6.94 6.61 -4.52
CA GLU A 19 8.28 7.02 -4.90
C GLU A 19 9.24 6.87 -3.70
N GLY A 20 10.45 6.37 -3.95
CA GLY A 20 11.50 6.24 -2.95
C GLY A 20 11.69 4.84 -2.39
N ALA A 21 12.35 4.75 -1.23
CA ALA A 21 12.70 3.49 -0.59
C ALA A 21 11.53 2.90 0.21
N SER A 22 11.51 1.57 0.38
CA SER A 22 10.55 0.90 1.27
C SER A 22 10.86 1.15 2.74
N PHE A 23 9.83 1.15 3.58
CA PHE A 23 9.92 1.36 5.02
C PHE A 23 9.42 0.14 5.78
N HIS A 24 10.02 -0.12 6.94
CA HIS A 24 9.57 -1.16 7.85
C HIS A 24 8.94 -0.52 9.08
N VAL A 25 7.75 -1.00 9.44
CA VAL A 25 6.98 -0.50 10.58
C VAL A 25 6.60 -1.70 11.44
N LYS A 26 6.54 -1.54 12.77
CA LYS A 26 6.10 -2.63 13.63
C LYS A 26 4.66 -3.00 13.32
N LYS A 27 4.38 -4.30 13.25
CA LYS A 27 3.03 -4.83 13.02
C LYS A 27 2.05 -4.37 14.09
N SER A 28 2.51 -4.14 15.32
CA SER A 28 1.71 -3.61 16.42
C SER A 28 1.14 -2.20 16.17
N LEU A 29 1.68 -1.45 15.19
CA LEU A 29 1.20 -0.13 14.81
C LEU A 29 0.16 -0.18 13.67
N LEU A 30 -0.06 -1.35 13.07
CA LEU A 30 -1.08 -1.50 12.05
C LEU A 30 -2.48 -1.41 12.66
N PRO A 31 -3.48 -0.91 11.91
CA PRO A 31 -4.87 -0.96 12.33
C PRO A 31 -5.33 -2.42 12.44
N GLU A 32 -6.33 -2.71 13.28
CA GLU A 32 -6.82 -4.10 13.52
C GLU A 32 -7.21 -4.84 12.23
N LYS A 33 -7.76 -4.11 11.26
CA LYS A 33 -8.19 -4.63 9.96
C LYS A 33 -7.25 -4.11 8.88
N TYR A 34 -6.10 -4.75 8.75
CA TYR A 34 -5.15 -4.50 7.66
C TYR A 34 -5.27 -5.57 6.57
N GLN A 35 -4.85 -5.22 5.35
CA GLN A 35 -4.79 -6.12 4.22
C GLN A 35 -3.59 -5.79 3.33
N ILE A 36 -2.84 -6.83 2.97
CA ILE A 36 -1.71 -6.74 2.05
C ILE A 36 -2.22 -6.29 0.67
N GLY A 37 -1.50 -5.36 0.05
CA GLY A 37 -1.82 -4.73 -1.22
C GLY A 37 -2.73 -3.50 -1.11
N GLU A 38 -3.20 -3.14 0.10
CA GLU A 38 -3.96 -1.90 0.31
C GLU A 38 -3.04 -0.69 0.52
N VAL A 39 -3.58 0.49 0.22
CA VAL A 39 -2.92 1.78 0.46
C VAL A 39 -3.29 2.29 1.86
N TYR A 40 -2.30 2.81 2.56
CA TYR A 40 -2.43 3.44 3.87
C TYR A 40 -1.86 4.85 3.83
N GLU A 41 -2.45 5.75 4.61
CA GLU A 41 -1.85 7.02 4.99
C GLU A 41 -1.02 6.78 6.25
N VAL A 42 0.29 7.00 6.14
CA VAL A 42 1.25 6.88 7.24
C VAL A 42 1.67 8.28 7.67
N THR A 43 1.34 8.66 8.90
CA THR A 43 1.76 9.93 9.49
C THR A 43 3.01 9.71 10.34
N ILE A 44 4.01 10.56 10.12
CA ILE A 44 5.27 10.54 10.87
C ILE A 44 5.33 11.85 11.67
N SER A 45 5.50 11.73 12.98
CA SER A 45 5.62 12.86 13.90
C SER A 45 6.89 12.66 14.73
N GLU A 46 7.74 13.69 14.82
CA GLU A 46 9.01 13.65 15.58
C GLU A 46 9.93 12.46 15.22
N GLY A 47 9.90 12.04 13.96
CA GLY A 47 10.72 10.92 13.46
C GLY A 47 10.16 9.53 13.77
N GLN A 48 8.95 9.42 14.32
CA GLN A 48 8.28 8.15 14.58
C GLN A 48 6.94 8.07 13.85
N VAL A 49 6.52 6.85 13.49
CA VAL A 49 5.18 6.62 12.93
C VAL A 49 4.17 6.85 14.04
N SER A 50 3.33 7.87 13.87
CA SER A 50 2.28 8.24 14.82
C SER A 50 0.92 7.65 14.47
N MET A 51 0.64 7.42 13.18
CA MET A 51 -0.65 6.94 12.73
C MET A 51 -0.55 6.18 11.40
N ILE A 52 -1.35 5.12 11.25
CA ILE A 52 -1.50 4.34 10.01
C ILE A 52 -2.99 4.12 9.76
N GLU A 53 -3.52 4.75 8.72
CA GLU A 53 -4.96 4.68 8.39
C GLU A 53 -5.19 4.06 7.01
N PRO A 54 -6.16 3.13 6.86
CA PRO A 54 -6.47 2.53 5.56
C PRO A 54 -7.16 3.53 4.63
N LEU A 55 -6.60 3.72 3.44
CA LEU A 55 -7.19 4.53 2.37
C LEU A 55 -7.95 3.63 1.39
N LYS A 56 -9.13 3.19 1.79
CA LYS A 56 -9.93 2.22 1.02
C LYS A 56 -10.35 2.74 -0.35
N GLU A 57 -10.78 4.00 -0.43
CA GLU A 57 -11.21 4.60 -1.71
C GLU A 57 -10.06 4.67 -2.72
N GLU A 58 -8.90 5.19 -2.28
CA GLU A 58 -7.68 5.24 -3.07
C GLU A 58 -7.26 3.82 -3.53
N THR A 59 -7.35 2.84 -2.64
CA THR A 59 -7.05 1.44 -2.96
C THR A 59 -7.94 0.93 -4.09
N GLN A 60 -9.26 1.14 -4.00
CA GLN A 60 -10.19 0.71 -5.05
C GLN A 60 -9.94 1.43 -6.38
N GLU A 61 -9.65 2.73 -6.33
CA GLU A 61 -9.33 3.52 -7.52
C GLU A 61 -8.06 2.98 -8.23
N ARG A 62 -6.99 2.72 -7.47
CA ARG A 62 -5.74 2.16 -8.01
C ARG A 62 -5.95 0.77 -8.59
N LEU A 63 -6.71 -0.10 -7.90
CA LEU A 63 -7.05 -1.42 -8.40
C LEU A 63 -7.85 -1.35 -9.71
N ALA A 64 -8.82 -0.44 -9.81
CA ALA A 64 -9.58 -0.23 -11.03
C ALA A 64 -8.68 0.22 -12.19
N LYS A 65 -7.79 1.20 -11.95
CA LYS A 65 -6.80 1.66 -12.94
C LYS A 65 -5.87 0.52 -13.39
N MET A 66 -5.36 -0.29 -12.47
CA MET A 66 -4.50 -1.43 -12.79
C MET A 66 -5.24 -2.51 -13.60
N ARG A 67 -6.48 -2.84 -13.23
CA ARG A 67 -7.33 -3.78 -13.99
C ARG A 67 -7.55 -3.27 -15.43
N GLN A 68 -7.84 -1.99 -15.60
CA GLN A 68 -8.01 -1.39 -16.92
C GLN A 68 -6.72 -1.45 -17.76
N LYS A 69 -5.57 -1.10 -17.16
CA LYS A 69 -4.25 -1.21 -17.82
C LYS A 69 -3.96 -2.66 -18.24
N ARG A 70 -4.20 -3.64 -17.36
CA ARG A 70 -4.02 -5.07 -17.64
C ARG A 70 -4.89 -5.54 -18.81
N LYS A 71 -6.17 -5.13 -18.86
CA LYS A 71 -7.07 -5.45 -19.99
C LYS A 71 -6.55 -4.89 -21.32
N LYS A 72 -6.05 -3.66 -21.33
CA LYS A 72 -5.45 -3.04 -22.52
C LYS A 72 -4.22 -3.82 -23.01
N LEU A 73 -3.32 -4.21 -22.10
CA LEU A 73 -2.12 -4.99 -22.43
C LEU A 73 -2.46 -6.38 -22.99
N LEU A 74 -3.44 -7.07 -22.40
CA LEU A 74 -3.89 -8.38 -22.88
C LEU A 74 -4.50 -8.29 -24.29
N ASN A 75 -5.31 -7.25 -24.56
CA ASN A 75 -5.88 -7.04 -25.88
C ASN A 75 -4.79 -6.71 -26.94
N LYS A 76 -3.72 -6.02 -26.55
CA LYS A 76 -2.57 -5.73 -27.43
C LYS A 76 -1.77 -6.98 -27.80
N ARG A 77 -1.64 -7.95 -26.89
CA ARG A 77 -0.93 -9.22 -27.14
C ARG A 77 -1.71 -10.23 -28.00
N LYS A 78 -3.02 -10.02 -28.16
CA LYS A 78 -3.91 -10.88 -28.97
C LYS A 78 -4.02 -10.43 -30.44
N LYS A 79 -3.41 -9.30 -30.81
CA LYS A 79 -3.22 -8.85 -32.19
C LYS A 79 -1.79 -9.16 -32.61
#